data_AF-A0A952F9V5-F1
#
_entry.id   AF-A0A952F9V5-F1
#
_cell.length_a   1.000
_cell.length_b   1.000
_cell.length_c   1.000
_cell.angle_alpha   90.00
_cell.angle_beta   90.00
_cell.angle_gamma   90.00
#
_symmetry.space_group_name_H-M   'P 1'
#
loop_
_entity.id
_entity.type
_entity.pdbx_description
1 polymer ?
#
loop_
_entity_poly.entity_id
_entity_poly.type
_entity_poly.pdbx_seq_one_letter_code
_entity_poly.pdbx_strand_id
1 'polypeptide(L)'
;MLDLTTIKAITLDLDDTLWPIWPAIEKAEKALDDWLSQHAPMTAALFSNPAARHEIREHVTRSRPELKYNLSAIRREAIRLALYRSREDPLLAEAAFDVFFEARNKVTLFEDAVLALEFLSVRYPLVAVSNGNADIKRIGIDSYFKASISAQQFGVGKPDPRIFHAAA
;
A
#
# COMPACT_ATOMS: atom_id res chain seq x y z
N MET A 1 -24.65 14.67 20.62
CA MET A 1 -23.24 14.93 20.96
C MET A 1 -22.60 13.60 21.35
N LEU A 2 -21.38 13.31 20.90
CA LEU A 2 -20.68 12.05 21.23
C LEU A 2 -20.33 12.01 22.72
N ASP A 3 -20.67 10.91 23.40
CA ASP A 3 -20.22 10.65 24.78
C ASP A 3 -18.84 9.98 24.76
N LEU A 4 -17.80 10.77 25.02
CA LEU A 4 -16.41 10.33 24.98
C LEU A 4 -16.09 9.26 26.03
N THR A 5 -16.88 9.11 27.10
CA THR A 5 -16.62 8.11 28.15
C THR A 5 -16.88 6.67 27.66
N THR A 6 -17.67 6.54 26.60
CA THR A 6 -18.01 5.26 25.97
C THR A 6 -16.99 4.79 24.94
N ILE A 7 -16.14 5.69 24.42
CA ILE A 7 -15.13 5.37 23.42
C ILE A 7 -13.98 4.61 24.06
N LYS A 8 -13.67 3.42 23.54
CA LYS A 8 -12.62 2.53 24.07
C LYS A 8 -11.39 2.41 23.17
N ALA A 9 -11.53 2.68 21.88
CA ALA A 9 -10.46 2.65 20.89
C ALA A 9 -10.83 3.55 19.71
N ILE A 10 -9.83 3.89 18.90
CA ILE A 10 -10.00 4.64 17.65
C ILE A 10 -9.31 3.86 16.53
N THR A 11 -10.05 3.56 15.47
CA THR A 11 -9.46 3.05 14.23
C THR A 11 -9.20 4.21 13.28
N LEU A 12 -8.06 4.17 12.58
CA LEU A 12 -7.69 5.18 11.59
C LEU A 12 -7.38 4.52 10.25
N ASP A 13 -7.86 5.14 9.18
CA ASP A 13 -7.28 4.89 7.85
C ASP A 13 -5.91 5.57 7.73
N LEU A 14 -5.19 5.27 6.66
CA LEU A 14 -3.83 5.73 6.42
C LEU A 14 -3.77 6.70 5.23
N ASP A 15 -3.93 6.17 4.02
CA ASP A 15 -3.87 6.95 2.78
C ASP A 15 -5.03 7.97 2.73
N ASP A 16 -4.71 9.21 2.33
CA ASP A 16 -5.62 10.37 2.34
C ASP A 16 -6.27 10.69 3.70
N THR A 17 -5.69 10.15 4.78
CA THR A 17 -6.04 10.49 6.17
C THR A 17 -4.84 11.06 6.91
N LEU A 18 -3.68 10.41 6.82
CA LEU A 18 -2.44 10.84 7.48
C LEU A 18 -1.43 11.47 6.50
N TRP A 19 -1.59 11.24 5.20
CA TRP A 19 -0.80 11.83 4.11
C TRP A 19 -1.59 11.82 2.81
N PRO A 20 -1.27 12.69 1.83
CA PRO A 20 -1.82 12.57 0.49
C PRO A 20 -1.23 11.35 -0.24
N ILE A 21 -2.08 10.48 -0.80
CA ILE A 21 -1.62 9.23 -1.41
C ILE A 21 -0.86 9.46 -2.73
N TRP A 22 -1.34 10.38 -3.57
CA TRP A 22 -0.85 10.52 -4.95
C TRP A 22 0.63 10.87 -5.05
N PRO A 23 1.18 11.84 -4.29
CA PRO A 23 2.61 12.13 -4.34
C PRO A 23 3.50 10.94 -3.95
N ALA A 24 3.04 10.09 -3.03
CA ALA A 24 3.78 8.88 -2.65
C ALA A 24 3.75 7.83 -3.77
N ILE A 25 2.60 7.64 -4.41
CA ILE A 25 2.46 6.72 -5.54
C ILE A 25 3.28 7.21 -6.75
N GLU A 26 3.22 8.50 -7.10
CA GLU A 26 4.01 9.07 -8.19
C GLU A 26 5.52 8.85 -8.00
N LYS A 27 6.04 9.11 -6.80
CA LYS A 27 7.44 8.82 -6.45
C LYS A 27 7.77 7.33 -6.57
N ALA A 28 6.86 6.47 -6.16
CA ALA A 28 7.05 5.03 -6.23
C ALA A 28 7.03 4.50 -7.67
N GLU A 29 6.10 4.96 -8.50
CA GLU A 29 6.07 4.64 -9.94
C GLU A 29 7.33 5.15 -10.63
N LYS A 30 7.79 6.36 -10.31
CA LYS A 30 9.04 6.89 -10.86
C LYS A 30 10.24 6.05 -10.46
N ALA A 31 10.35 5.66 -9.18
CA ALA A 31 11.46 4.82 -8.73
C ALA A 31 11.48 3.45 -9.43
N LEU A 32 10.30 2.86 -9.65
CA LEU A 32 10.15 1.62 -10.41
C LEU A 32 10.59 1.80 -11.88
N ASP A 33 10.12 2.86 -12.54
CA ASP A 33 10.47 3.18 -13.93
C ASP A 33 11.97 3.44 -14.10
N ASP A 34 12.58 4.23 -13.21
CA ASP A 34 14.02 4.51 -13.20
C ASP A 34 14.84 3.22 -13.04
N TRP A 35 14.39 2.29 -12.18
CA TRP A 35 15.06 1.01 -11.97
C TRP A 35 14.89 0.08 -13.17
N LEU A 36 13.67 -0.08 -13.69
CA LEU A 36 13.40 -0.91 -14.87
C LEU A 36 14.14 -0.38 -16.10
N SER A 37 14.24 0.94 -16.28
CA SER A 37 14.98 1.53 -17.41
C SER A 37 16.45 1.12 -17.45
N GLN A 38 17.04 0.80 -16.29
CA GLN A 38 18.44 0.37 -16.19
C GLN A 38 18.61 -1.16 -16.30
N HIS A 39 17.64 -1.95 -15.84
CA HIS A 39 17.78 -3.41 -15.71
C HIS A 39 16.92 -4.22 -16.69
N ALA A 40 15.84 -3.61 -17.19
CA ALA A 40 14.78 -4.21 -17.99
C ALA A 40 14.09 -3.15 -18.89
N PRO A 41 14.83 -2.50 -19.81
CA PRO A 41 14.35 -1.36 -20.58
C PRO A 41 13.14 -1.66 -21.46
N MET A 42 12.97 -2.91 -21.93
CA MET A 42 11.79 -3.28 -22.71
C MET A 42 10.53 -3.34 -21.83
N THR A 43 10.68 -3.75 -20.57
CA THR A 43 9.62 -3.69 -19.56
C THR A 43 9.30 -2.27 -19.17
N ALA A 44 10.30 -1.39 -19.01
CA ALA A 44 10.07 0.04 -18.77
C ALA A 44 9.27 0.66 -19.93
N ALA A 45 9.64 0.37 -21.18
CA ALA A 45 8.91 0.84 -22.36
C ALA A 45 7.46 0.31 -22.39
N LEU A 46 7.24 -0.97 -22.08
CA LEU A 46 5.90 -1.56 -21.99
C LEU A 46 5.06 -0.88 -20.89
N PHE A 47 5.66 -0.65 -19.73
CA PHE A 47 5.03 0.03 -18.63
C PHE A 47 4.81 1.52 -18.89
N SER A 48 5.56 2.19 -19.76
CA SER A 48 5.26 3.60 -20.11
C SER A 48 3.84 3.77 -20.69
N ASN A 49 3.28 2.73 -21.31
CA ASN A 49 1.93 2.71 -21.86
C ASN A 49 0.86 2.43 -20.78
N PRO A 50 -0.02 3.41 -20.45
CA PRO A 50 -1.04 3.23 -19.42
C PRO A 50 -2.03 2.09 -19.71
N ALA A 51 -2.39 1.87 -20.98
CA ALA A 51 -3.30 0.80 -21.36
C ALA A 51 -2.68 -0.58 -21.15
N ALA A 52 -1.39 -0.74 -21.43
CA ALA A 52 -0.67 -1.98 -21.19
C ALA A 52 -0.53 -2.26 -19.68
N ARG A 53 -0.17 -1.25 -18.87
CA ARG A 53 -0.13 -1.38 -17.40
C ARG A 53 -1.49 -1.83 -16.84
N HIS A 54 -2.56 -1.21 -17.31
CA HIS A 54 -3.92 -1.54 -16.89
C HIS A 54 -4.29 -2.97 -17.28
N GLU A 55 -4.08 -3.37 -18.53
CA GLU A 55 -4.40 -4.73 -19.01
C GLU A 55 -3.59 -5.81 -18.26
N ILE A 56 -2.30 -5.58 -18.00
CA ILE A 56 -1.46 -6.51 -17.22
C ILE A 56 -2.02 -6.67 -15.81
N ARG A 57 -2.40 -5.57 -15.14
CA ARG A 57 -2.97 -5.62 -13.80
C ARG A 57 -4.32 -6.37 -13.78
N GLU A 58 -5.18 -6.11 -14.76
CA GLU A 58 -6.46 -6.82 -14.91
C GLU A 58 -6.24 -8.31 -15.16
N HIS A 59 -5.27 -8.66 -16.01
CA HIS A 59 -4.91 -10.05 -16.27
C HIS A 59 -4.49 -10.78 -15.00
N VAL A 60 -3.59 -10.17 -14.20
CA VAL A 60 -3.16 -10.74 -12.91
C VAL A 60 -4.36 -10.90 -11.97
N THR A 61 -5.18 -9.86 -11.82
CA THR A 61 -6.33 -9.89 -10.91
C THR A 61 -7.34 -10.97 -11.28
N ARG A 62 -7.60 -11.17 -12.58
CA ARG A 62 -8.51 -12.20 -13.08
C ARG A 62 -7.93 -13.61 -12.99
N SER A 63 -6.62 -13.77 -13.27
CA SER A 63 -5.95 -15.07 -13.24
C SER A 63 -5.61 -15.55 -11.83
N ARG A 64 -5.53 -14.63 -10.86
CA ARG A 64 -5.19 -14.88 -9.46
C ARG A 64 -6.17 -14.22 -8.49
N PRO A 65 -7.44 -14.66 -8.46
CA PRO A 65 -8.47 -14.08 -7.59
C PRO A 65 -8.12 -14.18 -6.10
N GLU A 66 -7.29 -15.14 -5.70
CA GLU A 66 -6.76 -15.29 -4.34
C GLU A 66 -5.91 -14.10 -3.88
N LEU A 67 -5.36 -13.32 -4.82
CA LEU A 67 -4.55 -12.13 -4.51
C LEU A 67 -5.36 -10.85 -4.34
N LYS A 68 -6.70 -10.89 -4.47
CA LYS A 68 -7.59 -9.71 -4.48
C LYS A 68 -7.29 -8.69 -3.37
N TYR A 69 -6.94 -9.14 -2.16
CA TYR A 69 -6.65 -8.27 -1.02
C TYR A 69 -5.16 -8.01 -0.78
N ASN A 70 -4.29 -8.59 -1.61
CA ASN A 70 -2.85 -8.47 -1.52
C ASN A 70 -2.31 -7.59 -2.66
N LEU A 71 -2.45 -6.27 -2.52
CA LEU A 71 -2.01 -5.30 -3.53
C LEU A 71 -0.51 -5.40 -3.84
N SER A 72 0.31 -5.75 -2.84
CA SER A 72 1.74 -5.98 -3.02
C SER A 72 2.02 -7.18 -3.92
N ALA A 73 1.32 -8.29 -3.73
CA ALA A 73 1.43 -9.45 -4.61
C ALA A 73 0.90 -9.15 -6.02
N ILE A 74 -0.25 -8.48 -6.15
CA ILE A 74 -0.80 -8.08 -7.46
C ILE A 74 0.24 -7.26 -8.24
N ARG A 75 0.84 -6.24 -7.63
CA ARG A 75 1.85 -5.40 -8.29
C ARG A 75 3.09 -6.19 -8.68
N ARG A 76 3.58 -7.06 -7.79
CA ARG A 76 4.74 -7.90 -8.05
C ARG A 76 4.53 -8.88 -9.21
N GLU A 77 3.36 -9.52 -9.24
CA GLU A 77 2.99 -10.40 -10.36
C GLU A 77 2.75 -9.61 -11.66
N ALA A 78 2.26 -8.38 -11.57
CA ALA A 78 2.15 -7.50 -12.75
C ALA A 78 3.54 -7.15 -13.31
N ILE A 79 4.51 -6.82 -12.46
CA ILE A 79 5.91 -6.61 -12.87
C ILE A 79 6.47 -7.89 -13.51
N ARG A 80 6.27 -9.05 -12.87
CA ARG A 80 6.74 -10.35 -13.38
C ARG A 80 6.16 -10.68 -14.76
N LEU A 81 4.85 -10.47 -14.94
CA LEU A 81 4.18 -10.69 -16.21
C LEU A 81 4.69 -9.73 -17.29
N ALA A 82 4.96 -8.48 -16.94
CA ALA A 82 5.51 -7.50 -17.86
C ALA A 82 6.92 -7.90 -18.33
N LEU A 83 7.80 -8.27 -17.40
CA LEU A 83 9.14 -8.81 -17.70
C LEU A 83 9.05 -9.99 -18.67
N TYR A 84 8.19 -10.97 -18.37
CA TYR A 84 7.97 -12.12 -19.23
C TYR A 84 7.50 -11.73 -20.65
N ARG A 85 6.48 -10.85 -20.75
CA ARG A 85 5.94 -10.40 -22.04
C ARG A 85 6.93 -9.58 -22.86
N SER A 86 7.80 -8.84 -22.18
CA SER A 86 8.90 -8.09 -22.77
C SER A 86 10.13 -8.95 -23.08
N ARG A 87 10.09 -10.26 -22.80
CA ARG A 87 11.21 -11.21 -22.99
C ARG A 87 12.45 -10.86 -22.16
N GLU A 88 12.25 -10.28 -20.99
CA GLU A 88 13.27 -9.95 -20.00
C GLU A 88 13.14 -10.87 -18.78
N ASP A 89 14.16 -10.88 -17.91
CA ASP A 89 14.26 -11.83 -16.79
C ASP A 89 13.14 -11.61 -15.74
N PRO A 90 12.17 -12.55 -15.59
CA PRO A 90 11.09 -12.42 -14.62
C PRO A 90 11.54 -12.50 -13.15
N LEU A 91 12.78 -12.95 -12.88
CA LEU A 91 13.34 -12.98 -11.52
C LEU A 91 13.64 -11.58 -10.98
N LEU A 92 13.73 -10.58 -11.85
CA LEU A 92 13.90 -9.17 -11.46
C LEU A 92 12.67 -8.58 -10.75
N ALA A 93 11.52 -9.26 -10.78
CA ALA A 93 10.26 -8.75 -10.24
C ALA A 93 10.30 -8.45 -8.74
N GLU A 94 11.03 -9.24 -7.95
CA GLU A 94 11.16 -8.99 -6.50
C GLU A 94 11.95 -7.70 -6.24
N ALA A 95 13.12 -7.56 -6.87
CA ALA A 95 13.97 -6.38 -6.72
C ALA A 95 13.27 -5.10 -7.22
N ALA A 96 12.61 -5.16 -8.37
CA ALA A 96 11.82 -4.06 -8.90
C ALA A 96 10.67 -3.67 -7.94
N PHE A 97 9.96 -4.66 -7.39
CA PHE A 97 8.90 -4.41 -6.42
C PHE A 97 9.44 -3.80 -5.13
N ASP A 98 10.59 -4.24 -4.62
CA ASP A 98 11.19 -3.69 -3.41
C ASP A 98 11.53 -2.20 -3.56
N VAL A 99 12.05 -1.79 -4.73
CA VAL A 99 12.30 -0.37 -5.05
C VAL A 99 11.00 0.45 -5.04
N PHE A 100 9.96 -0.06 -5.70
CA PHE A 100 8.63 0.57 -5.66
C PHE A 100 8.13 0.68 -4.21
N PHE A 101 8.22 -0.42 -3.45
CA PHE A 101 7.63 -0.53 -2.13
C PHE A 101 8.35 0.35 -1.11
N GLU A 102 9.67 0.46 -1.20
CA GLU A 102 10.45 1.41 -0.40
C GLU A 102 9.99 2.85 -0.66
N ALA A 103 9.91 3.25 -1.93
CA ALA A 103 9.48 4.59 -2.32
C ALA A 103 8.02 4.89 -1.95
N ARG A 104 7.11 3.91 -2.07
CA ARG A 104 5.69 4.03 -1.67
C ARG A 104 5.52 4.34 -0.18
N ASN A 105 6.46 3.89 0.66
CA ASN A 105 6.44 4.12 2.09
C ASN A 105 7.20 5.40 2.50
N LYS A 106 7.84 6.12 1.56
CA LYS A 106 8.42 7.45 1.78
C LYS A 106 7.35 8.53 1.62
N VAL A 107 6.43 8.58 2.59
CA VAL A 107 5.32 9.53 2.61
C VAL A 107 5.70 10.84 3.30
N THR A 108 5.01 11.92 2.94
CA THR A 108 5.02 13.18 3.70
C THR A 108 3.70 13.26 4.44
N LEU A 109 3.75 13.21 5.78
CA LEU A 109 2.56 13.32 6.62
C LEU A 109 1.93 14.71 6.49
N PHE A 110 0.62 14.82 6.71
CA PHE A 110 0.00 16.13 6.94
C PHE A 110 0.64 16.81 8.16
N GLU A 111 0.69 18.14 8.15
CA GLU A 111 1.40 18.96 9.14
C GLU A 111 0.94 18.66 10.58
N ASP A 112 -0.34 18.39 10.77
CA ASP A 112 -0.97 18.10 12.05
C ASP A 112 -1.10 16.61 12.37
N ALA A 113 -0.75 15.70 11.43
CA ALA A 113 -0.96 14.27 11.61
C ALA A 113 -0.18 13.71 12.82
N VAL A 114 1.09 14.10 12.98
CA VAL A 114 1.92 13.64 14.10
C VAL A 114 1.36 14.14 15.44
N LEU A 115 1.00 15.42 15.51
CA LEU A 115 0.41 16.02 16.71
C LEU A 115 -0.93 15.36 17.07
N ALA A 116 -1.75 15.05 16.07
CA ALA A 116 -3.00 14.32 16.27
C ALA A 116 -2.76 12.90 16.77
N LEU A 117 -1.80 12.16 16.18
CA LEU A 117 -1.44 10.82 16.62
C LEU A 117 -0.89 10.81 18.05
N GLU A 118 -0.02 11.75 18.41
CA GLU A 118 0.47 11.94 19.79
C GLU A 118 -0.68 12.20 20.77
N PHE A 119 -1.56 13.14 20.42
CA PHE A 119 -2.71 13.50 21.23
C PHE A 119 -3.66 12.31 21.45
N LEU A 120 -3.95 11.55 20.39
CA LEU A 120 -4.93 10.46 20.44
C LEU A 120 -4.33 9.21 21.09
N SER A 121 -3.08 8.85 20.80
CA SER A 121 -2.45 7.61 21.27
C SER A 121 -2.21 7.56 22.78
N VAL A 122 -2.07 8.72 23.43
CA VAL A 122 -2.00 8.82 24.90
C VAL A 122 -3.36 8.59 25.56
N ARG A 123 -4.47 8.82 24.84
CA ARG A 123 -5.84 8.76 25.38
C ARG A 123 -6.59 7.48 25.01
N TYR A 124 -6.32 6.95 23.82
CA TYR A 124 -7.01 5.79 23.27
C TYR A 124 -6.02 4.85 22.59
N PRO A 125 -6.25 3.52 22.68
CA PRO A 125 -5.64 2.57 21.75
C PRO A 125 -5.97 2.97 20.30
N LEU A 126 -4.95 3.23 19.50
CA LEU A 126 -5.11 3.47 18.06
C LEU A 126 -4.85 2.19 17.28
N VAL A 127 -5.71 1.90 16.31
CA VAL A 127 -5.54 0.76 15.40
C VAL A 127 -5.60 1.24 13.95
N ALA A 128 -4.55 1.01 13.19
CA ALA A 128 -4.56 1.32 11.76
C ALA A 128 -5.37 0.26 11.01
N VAL A 129 -6.33 0.66 10.16
CA VAL A 129 -7.13 -0.24 9.33
C VAL A 129 -7.06 0.21 7.87
N SER A 130 -6.35 -0.53 7.03
CA SER A 130 -6.07 -0.13 5.64
C SER A 130 -6.39 -1.21 4.62
N ASN A 131 -6.93 -0.80 3.47
CA ASN A 131 -7.01 -1.66 2.27
C ASN A 131 -5.73 -1.61 1.43
N GLY A 132 -4.87 -0.63 1.71
CA GLY A 132 -3.62 -0.39 1.01
C GLY A 132 -2.51 -1.35 1.46
N ASN A 133 -1.31 -1.03 1.03
CA ASN A 133 -0.07 -1.72 1.40
C ASN A 133 0.94 -0.82 2.11
N ALA A 134 0.49 0.31 2.69
CA ALA A 134 1.37 1.14 3.52
C ALA A 134 1.86 0.34 4.74
N ASP A 135 3.13 0.47 5.05
CA ASP A 135 3.78 -0.16 6.19
C ASP A 135 4.13 0.93 7.22
N ILE A 136 3.35 0.98 8.30
CA ILE A 136 3.51 1.98 9.37
C ILE A 136 4.87 1.93 10.06
N LYS A 137 5.56 0.77 10.05
CA LYS A 137 6.92 0.65 10.60
C LYS A 137 7.95 1.28 9.68
N ARG A 138 7.83 1.06 8.36
CA ARG A 138 8.70 1.71 7.37
C ARG A 138 8.50 3.22 7.32
N ILE A 139 7.25 3.68 7.53
CA ILE A 139 6.91 5.09 7.61
C ILE A 139 7.42 5.73 8.92
N GLY A 140 7.60 4.93 9.98
CA GLY A 140 8.11 5.39 11.28
C GLY A 140 7.04 5.95 12.22
N ILE A 141 5.78 5.56 12.03
CA ILE A 141 4.64 6.00 12.86
C ILE A 141 4.03 4.85 13.67
N ASP A 142 4.64 3.67 13.65
CA ASP A 142 4.10 2.47 14.30
C ASP A 142 4.00 2.61 15.83
N SER A 143 4.85 3.43 16.43
CA SER A 143 4.83 3.71 17.87
C SER A 143 3.52 4.31 18.39
N TYR A 144 2.74 4.98 17.52
CA TYR A 144 1.44 5.55 17.87
C TYR A 144 0.29 4.51 17.85
N PHE A 145 0.49 3.37 17.20
CA PHE A 145 -0.54 2.36 16.99
C PHE A 145 -0.33 1.14 17.90
N LYS A 146 -1.41 0.66 18.52
CA LYS A 146 -1.40 -0.61 19.25
C LYS A 146 -1.45 -1.81 18.31
N ALA A 147 -2.09 -1.65 17.16
CA ALA A 147 -2.15 -2.68 16.12
C ALA A 147 -2.33 -2.04 14.73
N SER A 148 -2.05 -2.83 13.70
CA SER A 148 -2.35 -2.51 12.32
C SER A 148 -2.96 -3.73 11.65
N ILE A 149 -4.08 -3.53 10.96
CA ILE A 149 -4.83 -4.56 10.25
C ILE A 149 -4.94 -4.10 8.81
N SER A 150 -4.31 -4.86 7.91
CA SER A 150 -4.46 -4.68 6.47
C SER A 150 -5.45 -5.68 5.88
N ALA A 151 -6.09 -5.32 4.77
CA ALA A 151 -6.92 -6.25 4.02
C ALA A 151 -6.16 -7.51 3.59
N GLN A 152 -4.86 -7.37 3.30
CA GLN A 152 -3.97 -8.50 2.98
C GLN A 152 -3.87 -9.49 4.15
N GLN A 153 -3.58 -8.98 5.35
CA GLN A 153 -3.38 -9.83 6.52
C GLN A 153 -4.69 -10.47 6.99
N PHE A 154 -5.81 -9.74 6.88
CA PHE A 154 -7.10 -10.20 7.37
C PHE A 154 -7.88 -11.04 6.35
N GLY A 155 -7.62 -10.88 5.05
CA GLY A 155 -8.30 -11.60 3.97
C GLY A 155 -9.63 -10.98 3.53
N VAL A 156 -10.04 -9.86 4.12
CA VAL A 156 -11.08 -8.95 3.62
C VAL A 156 -10.75 -7.52 3.96
N GLY A 157 -11.22 -6.58 3.13
CA GLY A 157 -11.00 -5.14 3.29
C GLY A 157 -12.28 -4.37 3.60
N LYS A 158 -12.12 -3.10 3.97
CA LYS A 158 -13.20 -2.12 4.07
C LYS A 158 -13.99 -2.05 2.76
N PRO A 159 -15.32 -1.89 2.77
CA PRO A 159 -16.17 -1.61 3.93
C PRO A 159 -16.76 -2.86 4.62
N ASP A 160 -16.20 -4.06 4.42
CA ASP A 160 -16.73 -5.28 5.06
C ASP A 160 -16.64 -5.17 6.60
N PRO A 161 -17.74 -5.39 7.36
CA PRO A 161 -17.76 -5.21 8.81
C PRO A 161 -16.75 -6.09 9.55
N ARG A 162 -16.35 -7.24 8.99
CA ARG A 162 -15.44 -8.19 9.65
C ARG A 162 -14.09 -7.57 9.96
N ILE A 163 -13.55 -6.71 9.10
CA ILE A 163 -12.24 -6.06 9.36
C ILE A 163 -12.33 -5.07 10.53
N PHE A 164 -13.49 -4.44 10.72
CA PHE A 164 -13.72 -3.53 11.85
C PHE A 164 -13.92 -4.30 13.15
N HIS A 165 -14.61 -5.44 13.13
CA HIS A 165 -14.73 -6.31 14.29
C HIS A 165 -13.38 -6.87 14.77
N ALA A 166 -12.46 -7.13 13.84
CA ALA A 166 -11.10 -7.54 14.20
C ALA A 166 -10.25 -6.41 14.82
N ALA A 167 -10.64 -5.14 14.57
CA ALA A 167 -9.95 -3.95 15.07
C ALA A 167 -10.56 -3.39 16.37
N ALA A 168 -11.69 -3.95 16.83
CA ALA A 168 -12.50 -3.47 17.94
C ALA A 168 -12.01 -3.97 19.31
#